data_AF-A0A524PM11-F1
#
_entry.id   AF-A0A524PM11-F1
#
_cell.length_a   1.000
_cell.length_b   1.000
_cell.length_c   1.000
_cell.angle_alpha   90.00
_cell.angle_beta   90.00
_cell.angle_gamma   90.00
#
_symmetry.space_group_name_H-M   'P 1'
#
loop_
_entity.id
_entity.type
_entity.pdbx_description
1 polymer ?
#
loop_
_entity_poly.entity_id
_entity_poly.type
_entity_poly.pdbx_seq_one_letter_code
_entity_poly.pdbx_strand_id
1 'polypeptide(L)'
;MYIIGENIHIISEKVKEALAARDRAFFMDLAVKQVEAGANAVDINLGPRKKDFAEVWPWIIGTVETVVDVPLSIDTTNIDGMEAA
;
A
#
# COMPACT_ATOMS: atom_id res chain seq x y z
N MET A 1 13.63 9.28 15.22
CA MET A 1 12.55 9.79 14.36
C MET A 1 11.83 8.57 13.80
N TYR A 2 10.50 8.56 13.80
CA TYR A 2 9.72 7.47 13.18
C TYR A 2 9.39 7.87 11.73
N ILE A 3 9.82 7.09 10.76
CA ILE A 3 9.70 7.38 9.33
C ILE A 3 8.61 6.49 8.74
N ILE A 4 7.64 7.10 8.04
CA ILE A 4 6.62 6.39 7.27
C ILE A 4 6.94 6.62 5.78
N GLY A 5 7.18 5.55 5.02
CA GLY A 5 7.46 5.64 3.59
C GLY A 5 6.19 5.88 2.78
N GLU A 6 6.16 6.92 1.92
CA GLU A 6 4.97 7.41 1.21
C GLU A 6 4.88 7.00 -0.28
N ASN A 7 5.79 6.17 -0.79
CA ASN A 7 5.93 5.94 -2.23
C ASN A 7 4.86 4.99 -2.82
N ILE A 8 4.02 4.35 -1.99
CA ILE A 8 2.84 3.61 -2.44
C ILE A 8 1.61 4.53 -2.32
N HIS A 9 1.49 5.45 -3.29
CA HIS A 9 0.42 6.45 -3.29
C HIS A 9 -0.26 6.57 -4.67
N ILE A 10 -1.59 6.52 -4.68
CA ILE A 10 -2.42 6.55 -5.89
C ILE A 10 -2.25 7.79 -6.78
N ILE A 11 -1.62 8.87 -6.30
CA ILE A 11 -1.32 10.04 -7.15
C ILE A 11 -0.22 9.71 -8.18
N SER A 12 0.65 8.74 -7.88
CA SER A 12 1.69 8.24 -8.78
C SER A 12 1.07 7.43 -9.92
N GLU A 13 1.39 7.79 -11.16
CA GLU A 13 0.86 7.07 -12.33
C GLU A 13 1.30 5.60 -12.36
N LYS A 14 2.54 5.32 -11.96
CA LYS A 14 3.05 3.94 -11.85
C LYS A 14 2.26 3.10 -10.84
N VAL A 15 1.86 3.70 -9.72
CA VAL A 15 1.03 3.03 -8.71
C VAL A 15 -0.37 2.74 -9.26
N LYS A 16 -0.97 3.68 -10.01
CA LYS A 16 -2.27 3.44 -10.67
C LYS A 16 -2.20 2.31 -11.68
N GLU A 17 -1.18 2.32 -12.54
CA GLU A 17 -0.96 1.29 -13.56
C GLU A 17 -0.78 -0.09 -12.91
N ALA A 18 0.10 -0.18 -11.90
CA ALA A 18 0.33 -1.42 -11.15
C ALA A 18 -0.92 -1.90 -10.42
N LEU A 19 -1.70 -0.99 -9.83
CA LEU A 19 -2.95 -1.33 -9.15
C LEU A 19 -3.99 -1.89 -10.12
N ALA A 20 -4.13 -1.26 -11.30
CA ALA A 20 -5.03 -1.71 -12.35
C ALA A 20 -4.62 -3.08 -12.91
N ALA A 21 -3.31 -3.35 -13.00
CA ALA A 21 -2.76 -4.62 -13.45
C ALA A 21 -2.69 -5.70 -12.35
N ARG A 22 -3.02 -5.38 -11.09
CA ARG A 22 -2.77 -6.25 -9.91
C ARG A 22 -1.31 -6.75 -9.85
N ASP A 23 -0.37 -5.87 -10.18
CA ASP A 23 1.06 -6.19 -10.23
C ASP A 23 1.66 -6.29 -8.82
N ARG A 24 1.67 -7.50 -8.27
CA ARG A 24 2.23 -7.77 -6.94
C ARG A 24 3.72 -7.43 -6.84
N ALA A 25 4.49 -7.72 -7.89
CA ALA A 25 5.94 -7.56 -7.87
C ALA A 25 6.32 -6.09 -7.72
N PHE A 26 5.59 -5.18 -8.38
CA PHE A 26 5.77 -3.74 -8.24
C PHE A 26 5.60 -3.26 -6.79
N PHE A 27 4.50 -3.66 -6.12
CA PHE A 27 4.23 -3.24 -4.74
C PHE A 27 5.21 -3.84 -3.73
N MET A 28 5.58 -5.10 -3.92
CA MET A 28 6.59 -5.78 -3.10
C MET A 28 7.95 -5.06 -3.18
N ASP A 29 8.41 -4.76 -4.40
CA ASP A 29 9.67 -4.05 -4.64
C ASP A 29 9.68 -2.64 -4.02
N LEU A 30 8.57 -1.89 -4.15
CA LEU A 30 8.45 -0.57 -3.49
C LEU A 30 8.48 -0.66 -1.97
N ALA A 31 7.81 -1.66 -1.37
CA ALA A 31 7.81 -1.83 0.07
C ALA A 31 9.22 -2.14 0.60
N VAL A 32 9.92 -3.10 -0.03
CA VAL A 32 11.30 -3.46 0.34
C VAL A 32 12.21 -2.24 0.23
N LYS A 33 12.18 -1.52 -0.88
CA LYS A 33 13.02 -0.33 -1.09
C LYS A 33 12.80 0.75 -0.04
N GLN A 34 11.57 0.94 0.42
CA GLN A 34 11.26 1.92 1.46
C GLN A 34 11.82 1.50 2.82
N VAL A 35 11.68 0.22 3.17
CA VAL A 35 12.24 -0.33 4.42
C VAL A 35 13.77 -0.30 4.41
N GLU A 36 14.40 -0.69 3.30
CA GLU A 36 15.86 -0.60 3.12
C GLU A 36 16.38 0.84 3.20
N ALA A 37 15.56 1.82 2.80
CA ALA A 37 15.86 3.25 2.93
C ALA A 37 15.63 3.80 4.35
N GLY A 38 15.15 2.98 5.30
CA GLY A 38 15.00 3.33 6.71
C GLY A 38 13.57 3.64 7.16
N ALA A 39 12.55 3.30 6.36
CA ALA A 39 11.16 3.42 6.79
C ALA A 39 10.86 2.47 7.97
N ASN A 40 10.21 3.01 9.01
CA ASN A 40 9.71 2.24 10.16
C ASN A 40 8.29 1.71 9.94
N ALA A 41 7.57 2.26 8.96
CA ALA A 41 6.28 1.78 8.46
C ALA A 41 6.14 2.14 6.97
N VAL A 42 5.26 1.43 6.26
CA VAL A 42 4.95 1.73 4.86
C VAL A 42 3.52 2.26 4.77
N ASP A 43 3.36 3.47 4.21
CA ASP A 43 2.05 4.04 3.90
C ASP A 43 1.47 3.40 2.64
N ILE A 44 0.19 3.04 2.70
CA ILE A 44 -0.56 2.45 1.61
C ILE A 44 -1.74 3.37 1.29
N ASN A 45 -1.55 4.28 0.35
CA ASN A 45 -2.61 5.15 -0.14
C ASN A 45 -3.13 4.67 -1.50
N LEU A 46 -4.34 4.11 -1.51
CA LEU A 46 -5.05 3.71 -2.73
C LEU A 46 -6.18 4.69 -3.12
N GLY A 47 -6.30 5.81 -2.41
CA GLY A 47 -7.42 6.74 -2.51
C GLY A 47 -8.72 6.22 -1.85
N PRO A 48 -9.87 6.89 -2.09
CA PRO A 48 -11.13 6.55 -1.41
C PRO A 48 -11.76 5.21 -1.85
N ARG A 49 -11.44 4.73 -3.06
CA ARG A 49 -11.79 3.37 -3.56
C ARG A 49 -13.21 2.89 -3.24
N LYS A 50 -14.23 3.59 -3.73
CA LYS A 50 -15.63 3.32 -3.33
C LYS A 50 -16.23 1.98 -3.79
N LYS A 51 -15.73 1.39 -4.88
CA LYS A 51 -16.41 0.26 -5.55
C LYS A 51 -15.80 -1.10 -5.24
N ASP A 52 -14.51 -1.14 -4.98
CA ASP A 52 -13.73 -2.36 -4.93
C ASP A 52 -12.83 -2.45 -3.69
N PHE A 53 -13.05 -1.58 -2.68
CA PHE A 53 -12.28 -1.57 -1.43
C PHE A 53 -12.20 -2.96 -0.80
N ALA A 54 -13.32 -3.68 -0.73
CA ALA A 54 -13.43 -4.98 -0.07
C ALA A 54 -12.57 -6.07 -0.71
N GLU A 55 -12.20 -5.92 -1.98
CA GLU A 55 -11.30 -6.86 -2.66
C GLU A 55 -9.85 -6.42 -2.52
N VAL A 56 -9.54 -5.15 -2.83
CA VAL A 56 -8.12 -4.80 -3.02
C VAL A 56 -7.38 -4.42 -1.76
N TRP A 57 -8.06 -3.99 -0.69
CA TRP A 57 -7.38 -3.78 0.59
C TRP A 57 -6.77 -5.07 1.13
N PRO A 58 -7.52 -6.19 1.26
CA PRO A 58 -6.93 -7.48 1.61
C PRO A 58 -5.84 -7.92 0.64
N TRP A 59 -6.02 -7.68 -0.66
CA TRP A 59 -5.03 -8.07 -1.67
C TRP A 59 -3.70 -7.31 -1.53
N ILE A 60 -3.73 -5.99 -1.34
CA ILE A 60 -2.49 -5.20 -1.26
C ILE A 60 -1.75 -5.47 0.06
N ILE A 61 -2.48 -5.63 1.16
CA ILE A 61 -1.88 -5.90 2.48
C ILE A 61 -1.24 -7.28 2.49
N GLY A 62 -1.99 -8.30 2.08
CA GLY A 62 -1.45 -9.65 1.91
C GLY A 62 -0.40 -9.77 0.79
N THR A 63 -0.18 -8.73 -0.01
CA THR A 63 0.95 -8.65 -0.95
C THR A 63 2.17 -8.05 -0.26
N VAL A 64 2.02 -6.89 0.39
CA VAL A 64 3.12 -6.14 0.99
C VAL A 64 3.69 -6.88 2.22
N GLU A 65 2.85 -7.40 3.10
CA GLU A 65 3.28 -8.10 4.33
C GLU A 65 4.10 -9.38 4.05
N THR A 66 4.06 -9.91 2.82
CA THR A 66 4.88 -11.08 2.46
C THR A 66 6.36 -10.77 2.30
N VAL A 67 6.73 -9.50 2.18
CA VAL A 67 8.11 -9.06 1.89
C VAL A 67 8.68 -8.06 2.88
N VAL A 68 7.87 -7.52 3.80
CA VAL A 68 8.32 -6.62 4.86
C VAL A 68 7.67 -6.96 6.20
N ASP A 69 8.41 -6.72 7.29
CA ASP A 69 7.99 -6.99 8.69
C ASP A 69 7.78 -5.67 9.47
N VAL A 70 7.48 -4.58 8.78
CA VAL A 70 7.15 -3.29 9.39
C VAL A 70 5.64 -3.04 9.35
N PRO A 71 5.07 -2.26 10.28
CA PRO A 71 3.66 -1.89 10.23
C PRO A 71 3.27 -1.20 8.92
N LEU A 72 2.02 -1.40 8.48
CA LEU A 72 1.42 -0.67 7.38
C LEU A 72 0.58 0.49 7.93
N SER A 73 0.70 1.67 7.32
CA SER A 73 -0.13 2.85 7.56
C SER A 73 -1.23 2.88 6.49
N ILE A 74 -2.47 2.62 6.89
CA ILE A 74 -3.62 2.55 5.97
C ILE A 74 -4.15 3.96 5.73
N ASP A 75 -3.75 4.57 4.62
CA ASP A 75 -4.15 5.93 4.25
C ASP A 75 -5.35 5.91 3.29
N THR A 76 -6.53 6.07 3.87
CA THR A 76 -7.77 6.23 3.13
C THR A 76 -8.80 7.05 3.89
N THR A 77 -9.67 7.73 3.15
CA THR A 77 -10.86 8.39 3.69
C THR A 77 -12.08 7.47 3.72
N ASN A 78 -11.99 6.25 3.18
CA ASN A 78 -13.08 5.28 3.18
C ASN A 78 -12.98 4.37 4.41
N ILE A 79 -13.89 4.56 5.37
CA ILE A 79 -13.94 3.80 6.63
C ILE A 79 -14.11 2.31 6.36
N ASP A 80 -14.98 1.92 5.42
CA ASP A 80 -15.18 0.51 5.08
C ASP A 80 -13.92 -0.10 4.44
N GLY A 81 -13.16 0.73 3.72
CA GLY A 81 -11.85 0.34 3.19
C GLY A 81 -10.80 0.15 4.28
N MET A 82 -10.83 0.98 5.32
CA MET A 82 -9.96 0.86 6.48
C MET A 82 -10.28 -0.35 7.35
N GLU A 83 -11.56 -0.74 7.47
CA GLU A 83 -11.96 -1.96 8.17
C GLU A 83 -11.64 -3.24 7.37
N ALA A 84 -11.68 -3.16 6.03
CA ALA A 84 -11.32 -4.28 5.16
C ALA A 84 -9.81 -4.49 5.00
N ALA A 85 -9.00 -3.52 5.43
CA ALA A 85 -7.54 -3.57 5.41
C ALA A 85 -7.02 -4.50 6.49
#